data_AF-A0A151IKV4-F1
#
_entry.id   AF-A0A151IKV4-F1
#
_cell.length_a   1.000
_cell.length_b   1.000
_cell.length_c   1.000
_cell.angle_alpha   90.00
_cell.angle_beta   90.00
_cell.angle_gamma   90.00
#
_symmetry.space_group_name_H-M   'P 1'
#
loop_
_entity.id
_entity.type
_entity.pdbx_description
1 polymer ?
#
loop_
_entity_poly.entity_id
_entity_poly.type
_entity_poly.pdbx_seq_one_letter_code
_entity_poly.pdbx_strand_id
1 'polypeptide(L)'
;KYILTEEINKEKNADKFWAKLLNFKNILNEHEYFNISSFALNVLSIPHSNAECERIFSKVNLIKTKSRNRLATKTINGILLTAQCVKQNNSCVKFVSDIKMINAININMYDHHKQDVCNKVDDDRRNLNTINTYKR
;
A
#
# COMPACT_ATOMS: atom_id res chain seq x y z
N LYS A 1 10.85 -34.20 23.09
CA LYS A 1 11.72 -33.09 22.64
C LYS A 1 11.35 -32.84 21.18
N TYR A 2 10.48 -31.88 20.91
CA TYR A 2 10.01 -31.61 19.55
C TYR A 2 11.15 -30.93 18.79
N ILE A 3 11.72 -31.65 17.83
CA ILE A 3 12.82 -31.16 17.00
C ILE A 3 12.16 -30.36 15.89
N LEU A 4 12.19 -29.03 15.98
CA LEU A 4 11.97 -28.18 14.82
C LEU A 4 12.91 -28.68 13.73
N THR A 5 12.40 -29.00 12.54
CA THR A 5 13.23 -29.53 11.45
C THR A 5 14.39 -28.57 11.19
N GLU A 6 15.62 -29.10 11.04
CA GLU A 6 16.83 -28.30 10.80
C GLU A 6 16.68 -27.34 9.61
N GLU A 7 15.77 -27.66 8.68
CA GLU A 7 15.42 -26.85 7.52
C GLU A 7 14.72 -25.54 7.88
N ILE A 8 13.90 -25.51 8.93
CA ILE A 8 13.26 -24.28 9.42
C ILE A 8 14.31 -23.42 10.11
N ASN A 9 15.19 -24.02 10.92
CA ASN A 9 16.24 -23.30 11.65
C ASN A 9 17.34 -22.71 10.75
N LYS A 10 17.48 -23.18 9.50
CA LYS A 10 18.44 -22.61 8.52
C LYS A 10 17.91 -21.37 7.78
N GLU A 11 16.63 -21.04 7.88
CA GLU A 11 16.07 -19.89 7.17
C GLU A 11 16.51 -18.56 7.82
N LYS A 12 17.27 -17.75 7.07
CA LYS A 12 17.77 -16.44 7.55
C LYS A 12 16.72 -15.34 7.51
N ASN A 13 15.71 -15.46 6.66
CA ASN A 13 14.66 -14.44 6.52
C ASN A 13 13.55 -14.72 7.52
N ALA A 14 13.31 -13.79 8.44
CA ALA A 14 12.26 -13.91 9.45
C ALA A 14 10.88 -14.19 8.82
N ASP A 15 10.51 -13.50 7.74
CA ASP A 15 9.22 -13.67 7.08
C ASP A 15 9.02 -15.10 6.57
N LYS A 16 10.05 -15.66 5.93
CA LYS A 16 10.02 -17.04 5.40
C LYS A 16 10.05 -18.07 6.52
N PHE A 17 10.77 -17.79 7.60
CA PHE A 17 10.82 -18.64 8.78
C PHE A 17 9.42 -18.78 9.40
N TRP A 18 8.78 -17.66 9.72
CA TRP A 18 7.45 -17.66 10.35
C TRP A 18 6.36 -18.17 9.41
N ALA A 19 6.47 -17.95 8.09
CA ALA A 19 5.56 -18.54 7.11
C ALA A 19 5.69 -20.08 7.03
N LYS A 20 6.90 -20.62 7.12
CA LYS A 20 7.13 -22.07 7.20
C LYS A 20 6.58 -22.65 8.51
N LEU A 21 6.79 -21.94 9.62
CA LEU A 21 6.32 -22.37 10.94
C LEU A 21 4.79 -22.32 11.06
N LEU A 22 4.12 -21.36 10.40
CA LEU A 22 2.66 -21.30 10.31
C LEU A 22 2.08 -22.54 9.62
N ASN A 23 2.73 -22.98 8.54
CA ASN A 23 2.31 -24.15 7.75
C ASN A 23 2.80 -25.48 8.33
N PHE A 24 3.62 -25.45 9.39
CA PHE A 24 4.12 -26.65 10.05
C PHE A 24 2.96 -27.39 10.72
N LYS A 25 2.86 -28.69 10.45
CA LYS A 25 1.87 -29.59 11.04
C LYS A 25 2.57 -30.71 11.78
N ASN A 26 2.05 -31.05 12.95
CA ASN A 26 2.56 -32.18 13.72
C ASN A 26 2.06 -33.51 13.11
N ILE A 27 2.46 -34.64 13.68
CA ILE A 27 2.10 -36.01 13.31
C ILE A 27 0.57 -36.21 13.34
N LEU A 28 -0.14 -35.43 14.17
CA LEU A 28 -1.60 -35.38 14.26
C LEU A 28 -2.26 -34.45 13.22
N ASN A 29 -1.46 -33.90 12.27
CA ASN A 29 -1.89 -32.96 11.24
C ASN A 29 -2.43 -31.62 11.77
N GLU A 30 -2.12 -31.28 13.03
CA GLU A 30 -2.51 -30.03 13.69
C GLU A 30 -1.42 -28.96 13.59
N HIS A 31 -1.84 -27.69 13.50
CA HIS A 31 -0.93 -26.54 13.45
C HIS A 31 -0.50 -26.10 14.86
N GLU A 32 0.58 -26.70 15.35
CA GLU A 32 1.07 -26.51 16.72
C GLU A 32 1.52 -25.07 17.01
N TYR A 33 2.02 -24.35 15.99
CA TYR A 33 2.57 -22.99 16.13
C TYR A 33 1.75 -21.92 15.41
N PHE A 34 0.47 -22.19 15.13
CA PHE A 34 -0.38 -21.28 14.35
C PHE A 34 -0.45 -19.87 14.97
N ASN A 35 -0.78 -19.79 16.27
CA ASN A 35 -1.04 -18.52 16.95
C ASN A 35 0.21 -17.63 16.99
N ILE A 36 1.36 -18.19 17.36
CA ILE A 36 2.61 -17.42 17.48
C ILE A 36 3.16 -17.02 16.11
N SER A 37 3.04 -17.91 15.12
CA SER A 37 3.49 -17.63 13.76
C SER A 37 2.62 -16.58 13.08
N SER A 38 1.30 -16.64 13.28
CA SER A 38 0.36 -15.63 12.79
C SER A 38 0.65 -14.27 13.42
N PHE A 39 0.86 -14.22 14.75
CA PHE A 39 1.23 -12.99 15.44
C PHE A 39 2.54 -12.41 14.91
N ALA A 40 3.59 -13.22 14.78
CA ALA A 40 4.88 -12.77 14.27
C ALA A 40 4.79 -12.24 12.84
N LEU A 41 4.05 -12.90 11.94
CA LEU A 41 3.80 -12.41 10.58
C LEU A 41 3.03 -11.10 10.57
N ASN A 42 2.05 -10.93 11.46
CA ASN A 42 1.32 -9.67 11.58
C ASN A 42 2.25 -8.53 12.02
N VAL A 43 3.14 -8.77 12.97
CA VAL A 43 4.13 -7.78 13.42
C VAL A 43 5.12 -7.44 12.30
N LEU A 44 5.60 -8.44 11.55
CA LEU A 44 6.49 -8.24 10.40
C LEU A 44 5.83 -7.52 9.22
N SER A 45 4.49 -7.56 9.13
CA SER A 45 3.73 -6.80 8.12
C SER A 45 3.64 -5.31 8.42
N ILE A 46 3.99 -4.88 9.64
CA ILE A 46 3.97 -3.47 10.02
C ILE A 46 5.15 -2.77 9.33
N PRO A 47 4.91 -1.67 8.59
CA PRO A 47 5.98 -0.90 7.98
C PRO A 47 6.93 -0.39 9.07
N HIS A 48 8.18 -0.83 9.03
CA HIS A 48 9.15 -0.70 10.12
C HIS A 48 9.49 0.76 10.50
N SER A 49 9.21 1.78 9.66
CA SER A 49 9.73 3.14 9.89
C SER A 49 9.02 4.25 9.09
N ASN A 50 9.14 5.49 9.58
CA ASN A 50 8.72 6.72 8.90
C ASN A 50 9.38 6.93 7.51
N ALA A 51 10.55 6.32 7.27
CA ALA A 51 11.23 6.36 5.97
C ALA A 51 10.36 5.80 4.82
N GLU A 52 9.46 4.86 5.12
CA GLU A 52 8.50 4.33 4.16
C GLU A 52 7.45 5.38 3.75
N CYS A 53 6.98 6.17 4.71
CA CYS A 53 6.10 7.31 4.45
C CYS A 53 6.81 8.37 3.62
N GLU A 54 8.06 8.71 3.94
CA GLU A 54 8.89 9.65 3.16
C GLU A 54 9.10 9.17 1.72
N ARG A 55 9.28 7.86 1.51
CA ARG A 55 9.35 7.27 0.17
C ARG A 55 8.07 7.47 -0.63
N ILE A 56 6.90 7.34 0.00
CA ILE A 56 5.61 7.63 -0.65
C ILE A 56 5.47 9.13 -0.91
N PHE A 57 5.85 10.01 0.02
CA PHE A 57 5.82 11.46 -0.18
C PHE A 57 6.73 11.90 -1.33
N SER A 58 7.91 11.31 -1.47
CA SER A 58 8.80 11.55 -2.61
C SER A 58 8.13 11.18 -3.95
N LYS A 59 7.46 10.01 -4.02
CA LYS A 59 6.67 9.63 -5.20
C LYS A 59 5.52 10.61 -5.49
N VAL A 60 4.82 11.07 -4.45
CA VAL A 60 3.77 12.08 -4.59
C VAL A 60 4.34 13.40 -5.11
N ASN A 61 5.54 13.80 -4.68
CA ASN A 61 6.23 14.98 -5.20
C ASN A 61 6.62 14.83 -6.67
N LEU A 62 7.00 13.63 -7.12
CA LEU A 62 7.23 13.36 -8.55
C LEU A 62 5.94 13.44 -9.38
N ILE A 63 4.82 12.99 -8.80
CA ILE A 63 3.49 13.10 -9.42
C ILE A 63 3.08 14.58 -9.48
N LYS A 64 3.23 15.33 -8.40
CA LYS A 64 2.91 16.76 -8.32
C LYS A 64 4.03 17.61 -8.91
N THR A 65 3.97 17.83 -10.22
CA THR A 65 4.88 18.76 -10.89
C THR A 65 4.41 20.21 -10.72
N LYS A 66 5.30 21.18 -10.97
CA LYS A 66 4.97 22.61 -10.89
C LYS A 66 3.80 23.00 -11.80
N SER A 67 3.68 22.36 -12.97
CA SER A 67 2.57 22.56 -13.91
C SER A 67 1.31 21.77 -13.56
N ARG A 68 1.44 20.66 -12.83
CA ARG A 68 0.34 19.74 -12.47
C ARG A 68 0.22 19.60 -10.95
N ASN A 69 -0.03 20.72 -10.27
CA ASN A 69 -0.07 20.80 -8.81
C ASN A 69 -1.48 20.60 -8.23
N ARG A 70 -2.54 20.79 -9.02
CA ARG A 70 -3.95 20.66 -8.60
C ARG A 70 -4.52 19.30 -9.00
N LEU A 71 -4.18 18.28 -8.22
CA LEU A 71 -4.72 16.92 -8.37
C LEU A 71 -5.57 16.58 -7.14
N ALA A 72 -6.77 16.02 -7.38
CA ALA A 72 -7.56 15.47 -6.30
C ALA A 72 -6.83 14.30 -5.63
N THR A 73 -7.05 14.09 -4.34
CA THR A 73 -6.44 13.00 -3.56
C THR A 73 -6.77 11.63 -4.17
N LYS A 74 -8.01 11.44 -4.64
CA LYS A 74 -8.44 10.24 -5.38
C LYS A 74 -7.57 9.99 -6.62
N THR A 75 -7.26 11.04 -7.39
CA THR A 75 -6.42 10.94 -8.59
C THR A 75 -4.99 10.59 -8.23
N ILE A 76 -4.42 11.20 -7.20
CA ILE A 76 -3.06 10.88 -6.73
C ILE A 76 -2.99 9.43 -6.26
N ASN A 77 -3.98 8.97 -5.48
CA ASN A 77 -4.07 7.60 -5.02
C ASN A 77 -4.17 6.61 -6.19
N GLY A 78 -5.04 6.91 -7.18
CA GLY A 78 -5.16 6.11 -8.40
C GLY A 78 -3.83 5.98 -9.13
N ILE A 79 -3.11 7.08 -9.35
CA ILE A 79 -1.80 7.06 -10.02
C ILE A 79 -0.78 6.24 -9.23
N LEU A 80 -0.72 6.37 -7.90
CA LEU A 80 0.18 5.58 -7.05
C LEU A 80 -0.11 4.08 -7.17
N LEU A 81 -1.37 3.69 -7.11
CA LEU A 81 -1.81 2.29 -7.25
C LEU A 81 -1.47 1.74 -8.63
N THR A 82 -1.73 2.50 -9.70
CA THR A 82 -1.37 2.10 -11.07
C THR A 82 0.14 1.93 -11.20
N ALA A 83 0.95 2.87 -10.70
CA ALA A 83 2.40 2.77 -10.75
C ALA A 83 2.92 1.53 -9.98
N GLN A 84 2.32 1.21 -8.84
CA GLN A 84 2.65 0.01 -8.08
C GLN A 84 2.26 -1.27 -8.83
N CYS A 85 1.07 -1.32 -9.42
CA CYS A 85 0.60 -2.46 -10.22
C CYS A 85 1.52 -2.72 -11.42
N VAL A 86 1.93 -1.67 -12.14
CA VAL A 86 2.87 -1.78 -13.26
C VAL A 86 4.25 -2.26 -12.77
N LYS A 87 4.72 -1.78 -11.62
CA LYS A 87 5.99 -2.23 -11.02
C LYS A 87 5.95 -3.72 -10.63
N GLN A 88 4.83 -4.20 -10.07
CA GLN A 88 4.65 -5.61 -9.73
C GLN A 88 4.67 -6.52 -10.96
N ASN A 89 4.24 -6.02 -12.12
CA ASN A 89 4.27 -6.73 -13.39
C ASN A 89 5.60 -6.60 -14.15
N ASN A 90 6.70 -6.27 -13.45
CA ASN A 90 8.08 -6.12 -13.95
C ASN A 90 8.32 -5.02 -15.01
N SER A 91 7.33 -4.57 -15.79
CA SER A 91 7.44 -3.39 -16.66
C SER A 91 6.09 -2.91 -17.20
N CYS A 92 6.05 -1.68 -17.73
CA CYS A 92 4.90 -1.17 -18.49
C CYS A 92 4.69 -1.91 -19.82
N VAL A 93 5.75 -2.49 -20.39
CA VAL A 93 5.71 -3.20 -21.67
C VAL A 93 5.03 -4.56 -21.53
N LYS A 94 5.20 -5.21 -20.37
CA LYS A 94 4.62 -6.52 -20.06
C LYS A 94 3.26 -6.44 -19.37
N PHE A 95 2.75 -5.23 -19.16
CA PHE A 95 1.47 -5.04 -18.50
C PHE A 95 0.33 -5.51 -19.42
N VAL A 96 -0.38 -6.55 -18.99
CA VAL A 96 -1.59 -7.03 -19.65
C VAL A 96 -2.79 -6.50 -18.87
N SER A 97 -3.65 -5.76 -19.56
CA SER A 97 -4.86 -5.20 -18.97
C SER A 97 -5.93 -6.28 -18.81
N ASP A 98 -6.62 -6.30 -17.67
CA ASP A 98 -7.79 -7.16 -17.49
C ASP A 98 -8.98 -6.62 -18.30
N ILE A 99 -9.90 -7.50 -18.70
CA ILE A 99 -11.11 -7.17 -19.46
C ILE A 99 -11.94 -6.12 -18.70
N LYS A 100 -11.95 -6.19 -17.36
CA LYS A 100 -12.61 -5.20 -16.50
C LYS A 100 -12.01 -3.80 -16.66
N MET A 101 -10.69 -3.68 -16.78
CA MET A 101 -10.02 -2.39 -16.99
C MET A 101 -10.36 -1.82 -18.36
N ILE A 102 -10.41 -2.66 -19.38
CA ILE A 102 -10.78 -2.25 -20.75
C ILE A 102 -12.24 -1.76 -20.76
N ASN A 103 -13.16 -2.51 -20.16
CA ASN A 103 -14.57 -2.13 -20.08
C ASN A 103 -14.82 -0.84 -19.29
N ALA A 104 -13.92 -0.50 -18.36
CA ALA A 104 -13.98 0.76 -17.61
C ALA A 104 -13.54 1.98 -18.46
N ILE A 105 -12.78 1.76 -19.54
CA ILE A 105 -12.44 2.80 -20.52
C ILE A 105 -13.59 2.91 -21.52
N ASN A 106 -14.68 3.52 -21.08
CA ASN A 106 -15.86 3.75 -21.90
C ASN A 106 -16.28 5.22 -21.88
N ILE A 107 -17.30 5.56 -22.66
CA ILE A 107 -17.77 6.94 -22.85
C ILE A 107 -18.20 7.62 -21.54
N ASN A 108 -18.59 6.86 -20.52
CA ASN A 108 -18.98 7.38 -19.22
C ASN A 108 -17.78 7.87 -18.38
N MET A 109 -16.54 7.68 -18.85
CA MET A 109 -15.33 8.17 -18.16
C MET A 109 -15.29 9.69 -18.02
N TYR A 110 -15.93 10.42 -18.95
CA TYR A 110 -16.02 11.88 -18.94
C TYR A 110 -17.43 12.37 -18.56
N ASP A 111 -18.34 11.45 -18.24
CA ASP A 111 -19.69 11.82 -17.82
C ASP A 111 -19.64 12.29 -16.36
N HIS A 112 -19.56 13.62 -16.19
CA HIS A 112 -19.47 14.25 -14.88
C HIS A 112 -20.83 14.37 -14.16
N HIS A 113 -21.85 13.60 -14.56
CA HIS A 113 -23.14 13.62 -13.90
C HIS A 113 -23.18 12.73 -12.62
N LYS A 114 -23.09 13.40 -11.46
CA LYS A 114 -23.46 13.00 -10.08
C LYS A 114 -22.51 12.06 -9.31
N GLN A 115 -21.58 12.65 -8.54
CA GLN A 115 -21.68 12.86 -7.08
C GLN A 115 -20.28 13.14 -6.50
N ASP A 116 -19.97 14.41 -6.27
CA ASP A 116 -18.95 14.80 -5.29
C ASP A 116 -19.48 14.55 -3.87
N VAL A 117 -19.62 13.27 -3.51
CA VAL A 117 -19.73 12.84 -2.10
C VAL A 117 -18.39 12.24 -1.72
N CYS A 118 -17.34 13.05 -1.71
CA CYS A 118 -16.12 12.75 -0.98
C CYS A 118 -15.27 14.03 -0.86
N ASN A 119 -15.24 14.57 0.36
CA ASN A 119 -14.31 15.56 0.91
C ASN A 119 -14.82 17.00 1.06
N LYS A 120 -15.92 17.17 1.82
CA LYS A 120 -16.08 18.36 2.70
C LYS A 120 -15.24 18.27 3.99
N VAL A 121 -14.07 17.63 3.96
CA VAL A 121 -13.21 17.48 5.17
C VAL A 121 -11.84 18.15 5.01
N ASP A 122 -11.46 18.64 3.83
CA ASP A 122 -10.13 19.22 3.62
C ASP A 122 -10.11 20.75 3.48
N ASP A 123 -11.23 21.47 3.64
CA ASP A 123 -11.28 22.93 3.44
C ASP A 123 -11.20 23.78 4.71
N ASP A 124 -11.26 23.20 5.92
CA ASP A 124 -11.11 23.97 7.16
C ASP A 124 -9.65 24.25 7.56
N ARG A 125 -8.66 23.69 6.86
CA ARG A 125 -7.23 23.92 7.16
C ARG A 125 -6.58 25.07 6.39
N ARG A 126 -7.32 25.77 5.54
CA ARG A 126 -6.82 26.97 4.84
C ARG A 126 -7.18 28.30 5.51
N ASN A 127 -7.83 28.27 6.67
CA ASN A 127 -8.23 29.48 7.41
C ASN A 127 -7.46 29.76 8.72
N LEU A 128 -6.31 29.11 8.95
CA LEU A 128 -5.42 29.44 10.08
C LEU A 128 -4.16 30.26 9.71
N ASN A 129 -3.98 30.63 8.45
CA ASN A 129 -2.83 31.45 8.02
C ASN A 129 -3.15 32.96 7.88
N THR A 130 -4.33 33.41 8.35
CA THR A 130 -4.71 34.83 8.29
C THR A 130 -4.58 35.57 9.64
N ILE A 131 -3.98 34.96 10.68
CA ILE A 131 -3.87 35.60 12.02
C ILE A 131 -2.42 35.83 12.49
N ASN A 132 -1.38 35.42 11.77
CA ASN A 132 0.01 35.75 12.15
C ASN A 132 0.75 36.60 11.10
N THR A 133 0.09 37.65 10.63
CA THR A 133 0.78 38.89 10.25
C THR A 133 0.73 39.85 11.46
N TYR A 134 1.90 40.38 11.83
CA TYR A 134 2.21 41.43 12.83
C TYR A 134 2.56 41.01 14.28
N LYS A 135 3.77 41.46 14.69
CA LYS A 135 4.52 41.31 15.96
C LYS A 135 5.42 40.05 15.98
N ARG A 136 6.75 40.14 15.98
CA ARG A 136 7.68 41.17 16.47
C ARG A 136 8.97 41.13 15.66
#